data_AF-A0A132MV31-F1
#
_entry.id   AF-A0A132MV31-F1
#
_cell.length_a   1.000
_cell.length_b   1.000
_cell.length_c   1.000
_cell.angle_alpha   90.00
_cell.angle_beta   90.00
_cell.angle_gamma   90.00
#
_symmetry.space_group_name_H-M   'P 1'
#
loop_
_entity.id
_entity.type
_entity.pdbx_description
1 polymer ?
#
loop_
_entity_poly.entity_id
_entity_poly.type
_entity_poly.pdbx_seq_one_letter_code
_entity_poly.pdbx_strand_id
1 'polypeptide(L)'
;MATSLGWLVALRFVMGFSGAAGIVVGRAVISDVASGRVAARLFGILTALGGIAPIVAPLAGGAVVIAAGWRGVFWALAAASLLMFLAALFAVPESLPREKRYGSGMRSTLRAVGSVLTNRPYLGYTFAFTFGCGALYCYIAASPFLLQKVLGLSVGQASVAFAGGALTATVSSAVNAKLVDHFAPARLLRIGLATMVAATAAMLVITLAGQLGRVSALGLLEVTFIGLGMVFGNATALAIDYVPYAAGTGSAVLGTLQSALGAIVAPLMGLGGEHTAVPLFLGMTACSGIAALALLLTRGAEPSAVREHKVAETIGL
;
A
#
# COMPACT_ATOMS: atom_id res chain seq x y z
N MET A 1 -27.32 -13.14 0.93
CA MET A 1 -26.29 -13.62 -0.01
C MET A 1 -26.47 -12.93 -1.35
N ALA A 2 -25.39 -12.61 -2.07
CA ALA A 2 -25.51 -12.01 -3.40
C ALA A 2 -26.11 -13.02 -4.39
N THR A 3 -27.21 -12.66 -5.04
CA THR A 3 -27.89 -13.44 -6.08
C THR A 3 -27.45 -13.06 -7.49
N SER A 4 -26.72 -11.95 -7.63
CA SER A 4 -26.17 -11.47 -8.90
C SER A 4 -24.80 -10.80 -8.68
N LEU A 5 -24.03 -10.64 -9.78
CA LEU A 5 -22.74 -9.95 -9.76
C LEU A 5 -22.86 -8.52 -9.22
N GLY A 6 -23.91 -7.78 -9.64
CA GLY A 6 -24.15 -6.40 -9.17
C GLY A 6 -24.32 -6.32 -7.65
N TRP A 7 -25.07 -7.26 -7.06
CA TRP A 7 -25.20 -7.34 -5.60
C TRP A 7 -23.88 -7.68 -4.91
N LEU A 8 -23.07 -8.57 -5.51
CA LEU A 8 -21.76 -8.89 -4.97
C LEU A 8 -20.86 -7.65 -4.94
N VAL A 9 -20.82 -6.87 -6.02
CA VAL A 9 -20.05 -5.62 -6.11
C VAL A 9 -20.54 -4.59 -5.09
N ALA A 10 -21.86 -4.35 -5.00
CA ALA A 10 -22.44 -3.42 -4.04
C ALA A 10 -22.10 -3.80 -2.59
N LEU A 11 -22.21 -5.07 -2.24
CA LEU A 11 -21.86 -5.55 -0.90
C LEU A 11 -20.35 -5.48 -0.63
N ARG A 12 -19.50 -5.70 -1.64
CA ARG A 12 -18.05 -5.48 -1.51
C ARG A 12 -17.70 -4.01 -1.29
N PHE A 13 -18.43 -3.10 -1.93
CA PHE A 13 -18.28 -1.67 -1.69
C PHE A 13 -18.60 -1.31 -0.23
N VAL A 14 -19.75 -1.79 0.29
CA VAL A 14 -20.13 -1.58 1.70
C VAL A 14 -19.07 -2.17 2.63
N MET A 15 -18.59 -3.38 2.36
CA MET A 15 -17.54 -4.03 3.16
C MET A 15 -16.24 -3.22 3.18
N GLY A 16 -15.80 -2.70 2.03
CA GLY A 16 -14.61 -1.84 1.95
C GLY A 16 -14.81 -0.52 2.69
N PHE A 17 -15.97 0.12 2.52
CA PHE A 17 -16.32 1.38 3.18
C PHE A 17 -16.35 1.23 4.71
N SER A 18 -17.02 0.20 5.22
CA SER A 18 -17.06 -0.10 6.66
C SER A 18 -15.69 -0.51 7.20
N GLY A 19 -14.89 -1.26 6.43
CA GLY A 19 -13.55 -1.68 6.82
C GLY A 19 -12.57 -0.51 7.01
N ALA A 20 -12.71 0.57 6.23
CA ALA A 20 -11.88 1.76 6.37
C ALA A 20 -12.02 2.43 7.74
N ALA A 21 -13.23 2.42 8.32
CA ALA A 21 -13.49 3.00 9.63
C ALA A 21 -12.68 2.31 10.74
N GLY A 22 -12.53 0.98 10.68
CA GLY A 22 -11.81 0.22 11.71
C GLY A 22 -10.33 0.62 11.85
N ILE A 23 -9.64 0.84 10.73
CA ILE A 23 -8.23 1.25 10.73
C ILE A 23 -8.06 2.66 11.32
N VAL A 24 -8.94 3.58 10.93
CA VAL A 24 -8.88 4.99 11.37
C VAL A 24 -9.25 5.12 12.83
N VAL A 25 -10.40 4.56 13.23
CA VAL A 25 -10.90 4.62 14.62
C VAL A 25 -9.96 3.86 15.56
N GLY A 26 -9.47 2.68 15.17
CA GLY A 26 -8.55 1.91 16.01
C GLY A 26 -7.26 2.67 16.33
N ARG A 27 -6.69 3.38 15.36
CA ARG A 27 -5.52 4.25 15.59
C ARG A 27 -5.86 5.46 16.46
N ALA A 28 -7.04 6.06 16.27
CA ALA A 28 -7.51 7.18 17.09
C ALA A 28 -7.68 6.78 18.56
N VAL A 29 -8.32 5.64 18.83
CA VAL A 29 -8.50 5.11 20.20
C VAL A 29 -7.16 4.93 20.91
N ILE A 30 -6.14 4.38 20.23
CA ILE A 30 -4.79 4.24 20.83
C ILE A 30 -4.18 5.60 21.17
N SER A 31 -4.32 6.59 20.29
CA SER A 31 -3.85 7.96 20.54
C SER A 31 -4.58 8.64 21.69
N ASP A 32 -5.85 8.30 21.91
CA ASP A 32 -6.66 8.89 22.98
C ASP A 32 -6.31 8.31 24.36
N VAL A 33 -6.01 7.01 24.44
CA VAL A 33 -5.84 6.28 25.72
C VAL A 33 -4.39 6.00 26.12
N ALA A 34 -3.44 6.12 25.19
CA ALA A 34 -2.04 5.79 25.45
C ALA A 34 -1.09 6.92 25.03
N SER A 35 -0.01 7.11 25.77
CA SER A 35 1.05 8.06 25.46
C SER A 35 2.44 7.47 25.68
N GLY A 36 3.46 8.14 25.12
CA GLY A 36 4.87 7.75 25.27
C GLY A 36 5.15 6.30 24.84
N ARG A 37 5.83 5.54 25.71
CA ARG A 37 6.25 4.16 25.41
C ARG A 37 5.08 3.21 25.17
N VAL A 38 3.95 3.40 25.85
CA VAL A 38 2.78 2.52 25.69
C VAL A 38 2.16 2.71 24.31
N ALA A 39 1.98 3.96 23.87
CA ALA A 39 1.51 4.27 22.52
C ALA A 39 2.47 3.70 21.46
N ALA A 40 3.77 3.91 21.62
CA ALA A 40 4.78 3.36 20.69
C ALA A 40 4.70 1.83 20.60
N ARG A 41 4.51 1.12 21.72
CA ARG A 41 4.31 -0.34 21.73
C ARG A 41 3.04 -0.76 20.99
N LEU A 42 1.92 -0.09 21.22
CA LEU A 42 0.64 -0.40 20.58
C LEU A 42 0.69 -0.14 19.07
N PHE A 43 1.25 1.00 18.65
CA PHE A 43 1.48 1.29 17.24
C PHE A 43 2.48 0.34 16.58
N GLY A 44 3.50 -0.10 17.30
CA GLY A 44 4.43 -1.14 16.86
C GLY A 44 3.71 -2.47 16.58
N ILE A 45 2.83 -2.90 17.48
CA ILE A 45 1.99 -4.09 17.28
C ILE A 45 1.09 -3.93 16.05
N LEU A 46 0.40 -2.77 15.90
CA LEU A 46 -0.43 -2.51 14.72
C LEU A 46 0.35 -2.57 13.41
N THR A 47 1.56 -2.03 13.40
CA THR A 47 2.43 -2.02 12.21
C THR A 47 2.91 -3.44 11.88
N ALA A 48 3.32 -4.22 12.90
CA ALA A 48 3.73 -5.61 12.73
C ALA A 48 2.59 -6.48 12.19
N LEU A 49 1.37 -6.33 12.73
CA LEU A 49 0.18 -7.00 12.21
C LEU A 49 -0.12 -6.61 10.76
N GLY A 50 0.03 -5.33 10.41
CA GLY A 50 -0.13 -4.84 9.05
C GLY A 50 0.85 -5.46 8.05
N GLY A 51 2.09 -5.75 8.47
CA GLY A 51 3.09 -6.41 7.63
C GLY A 51 2.88 -7.93 7.48
N ILE A 52 2.38 -8.59 8.53
CA ILE A 52 2.14 -10.04 8.53
C ILE A 52 0.84 -10.40 7.79
N ALA A 53 -0.17 -9.54 7.85
CA ALA A 53 -1.50 -9.83 7.28
C ALA A 53 -1.47 -10.18 5.78
N PRO A 54 -0.74 -9.47 4.89
CA PRO A 54 -0.64 -9.81 3.47
C PRO A 54 0.02 -11.17 3.19
N ILE A 55 0.80 -11.71 4.13
CA ILE A 55 1.44 -13.03 4.03
C ILE A 55 0.47 -14.13 4.48
N VAL A 56 -0.22 -13.91 5.60
CA VAL A 56 -1.14 -14.90 6.19
C VAL A 56 -2.46 -14.97 5.42
N ALA A 57 -2.98 -13.84 4.96
CA ALA A 57 -4.31 -13.78 4.34
C ALA A 57 -4.44 -14.63 3.06
N PRO A 58 -3.50 -14.65 2.10
CA PRO A 58 -3.57 -15.52 0.93
C PRO A 58 -3.47 -17.01 1.26
N LEU A 59 -2.67 -17.36 2.28
CA LEU A 59 -2.49 -18.75 2.73
C LEU A 59 -3.76 -19.26 3.43
N ALA A 60 -4.27 -18.50 4.40
CA ALA A 60 -5.51 -18.82 5.09
C ALA A 60 -6.71 -18.79 4.13
N GLY A 61 -6.79 -17.76 3.28
CA GLY A 61 -7.84 -17.63 2.26
C GLY A 61 -7.81 -18.79 1.27
N GLY A 62 -6.63 -19.18 0.76
CA GLY A 62 -6.47 -20.35 -0.10
C GLY A 62 -6.94 -21.64 0.56
N ALA A 63 -6.57 -21.87 1.82
CA ALA A 63 -7.02 -23.04 2.59
C ALA A 63 -8.55 -23.08 2.76
N VAL A 64 -9.17 -21.95 3.10
CA VAL A 64 -10.64 -21.84 3.22
C VAL A 64 -11.32 -22.05 1.87
N VAL A 65 -10.77 -21.52 0.79
CA VAL A 65 -11.31 -21.71 -0.57
C VAL A 65 -11.27 -23.19 -0.97
N ILE A 66 -10.19 -23.91 -0.65
CA ILE A 66 -10.06 -25.34 -0.92
C ILE A 66 -11.09 -26.15 -0.13
N ALA A 67 -11.33 -25.81 1.15
CA ALA A 67 -12.20 -26.58 2.04
C ALA A 67 -13.70 -26.26 1.90
N ALA A 68 -14.06 -24.98 1.76
CA ALA A 68 -15.44 -24.49 1.85
C ALA A 68 -15.84 -23.55 0.70
N GLY A 69 -14.98 -23.43 -0.33
CA GLY A 69 -15.19 -22.55 -1.46
C GLY A 69 -15.12 -21.07 -1.10
N TRP A 70 -15.37 -20.21 -2.09
CA TRP A 70 -15.30 -18.75 -1.93
C TRP A 70 -16.33 -18.20 -0.93
N ARG A 71 -17.48 -18.87 -0.78
CA ARG A 71 -18.52 -18.48 0.19
C ARG A 71 -18.04 -18.68 1.63
N GLY A 72 -17.24 -19.70 1.89
CA GLY A 72 -16.63 -19.94 3.20
C GLY A 72 -15.76 -18.78 3.66
N VAL A 73 -15.03 -18.13 2.73
CA VAL A 73 -14.20 -16.95 3.03
C VAL A 73 -15.04 -15.81 3.60
N PHE A 74 -16.21 -15.55 3.01
CA PHE A 74 -17.10 -14.49 3.50
C PHE A 74 -17.68 -14.80 4.89
N TRP A 75 -18.02 -16.06 5.17
CA TRP A 75 -18.48 -16.46 6.51
C TRP A 75 -17.38 -16.36 7.57
N ALA A 76 -16.16 -16.79 7.24
CA ALA A 76 -15.00 -16.63 8.11
C ALA A 76 -14.74 -15.14 8.43
N LEU A 77 -14.76 -14.26 7.41
CA LEU A 77 -14.61 -12.83 7.61
C LEU A 77 -15.77 -12.24 8.45
N ALA A 78 -17.01 -12.64 8.20
CA ALA A 78 -18.16 -12.19 8.98
C ALA A 78 -18.06 -12.60 10.45
N ALA A 79 -17.67 -13.85 10.73
CA ALA A 79 -17.46 -14.33 12.09
C ALA A 79 -16.33 -13.56 12.79
N ALA A 80 -15.20 -13.35 12.11
CA ALA A 80 -14.10 -12.56 12.64
C ALA A 80 -14.50 -11.10 12.93
N SER A 81 -15.22 -10.44 12.01
CA SER A 81 -15.74 -9.09 12.21
C SER A 81 -16.74 -8.99 13.35
N LEU A 82 -17.61 -10.00 13.52
CA LEU A 82 -18.55 -10.06 14.64
C LEU A 82 -17.82 -10.20 15.97
N LEU A 83 -16.81 -11.09 16.05
CA LEU A 83 -15.99 -11.25 17.25
C LEU A 83 -15.24 -9.96 17.60
N MET A 84 -14.65 -9.28 16.61
CA MET A 84 -13.99 -7.99 16.81
C MET A 84 -14.97 -6.91 17.27
N PHE A 85 -16.19 -6.89 16.71
CA PHE A 85 -17.23 -5.94 17.11
C PHE A 85 -17.67 -6.17 18.56
N LEU A 86 -17.94 -7.43 18.96
CA LEU A 86 -18.30 -7.76 20.33
C LEU A 86 -17.16 -7.44 21.30
N ALA A 87 -15.91 -7.77 20.93
CA ALA A 87 -14.75 -7.42 21.74
C ALA A 87 -14.63 -5.89 21.92
N ALA A 88 -14.81 -5.11 20.85
CA ALA A 88 -14.79 -3.65 20.95
C ALA A 88 -15.93 -3.12 21.83
N LEU A 89 -17.15 -3.65 21.65
CA LEU A 89 -18.33 -3.22 22.41
C LEU A 89 -18.18 -3.43 23.92
N PHE A 90 -17.54 -4.53 24.34
CA PHE A 90 -17.41 -4.88 25.75
C PHE A 90 -16.07 -4.46 26.38
N ALA A 91 -14.99 -4.33 25.61
CA ALA A 91 -13.65 -4.09 26.14
C ALA A 91 -13.10 -2.69 25.87
N VAL A 92 -13.66 -1.92 24.93
CA VAL A 92 -13.18 -0.57 24.59
C VAL A 92 -14.09 0.46 25.28
N PRO A 93 -13.64 1.10 26.38
CA PRO A 93 -14.39 2.20 27.00
C PRO A 93 -14.39 3.43 26.07
N GLU A 94 -15.34 4.35 26.29
CA GLU A 94 -15.36 5.65 25.60
C GLU A 94 -14.00 6.35 25.75
N SER A 95 -13.27 6.46 24.64
CA SER A 95 -11.89 6.95 24.63
C SER A 95 -11.81 8.48 24.62
N LEU A 96 -12.86 9.15 24.15
CA LEU A 96 -12.86 10.61 23.97
C LEU A 96 -13.99 11.29 24.76
N PRO A 97 -13.70 11.77 25.99
CA PRO A 97 -14.62 12.58 26.78
C PRO A 97 -15.16 13.77 25.98
N ARG A 98 -16.43 14.14 26.23
CA ARG A 98 -17.10 15.24 25.50
C ARG A 98 -16.31 16.55 25.54
N GLU A 99 -15.61 16.82 26.64
CA GLU A 99 -14.81 18.05 26.80
C GLU A 99 -13.58 18.12 25.87
N LYS A 100 -13.07 16.98 25.36
CA LYS A 100 -11.88 16.92 24.50
C LYS A 100 -12.21 16.91 23.00
N ARG A 101 -13.49 17.02 22.63
CA ARG A 101 -13.94 17.01 21.23
C ARG A 101 -13.62 18.33 20.57
N TYR A 102 -12.50 18.37 19.83
CA TYR A 102 -12.16 19.55 19.03
C TYR A 102 -13.01 19.64 17.76
N GLY A 103 -13.65 20.79 17.56
CA GLY A 103 -14.34 21.14 16.32
C GLY A 103 -13.37 21.63 15.25
N SER A 104 -12.50 20.76 14.72
CA SER A 104 -11.83 21.09 13.46
C SER A 104 -12.88 20.98 12.34
N GLY A 105 -13.41 22.12 11.92
CA GLY A 105 -14.47 22.17 10.92
C GLY A 105 -14.01 21.61 9.57
N MET A 106 -14.94 21.07 8.78
CA MET A 106 -14.69 20.59 7.40
C MET A 106 -13.86 21.58 6.57
N ARG A 107 -14.08 22.90 6.77
CA ARG A 107 -13.32 23.97 6.12
C ARG A 107 -11.82 23.99 6.45
N SER A 108 -11.42 23.75 7.70
CA SER A 108 -10.00 23.73 8.06
C SER A 108 -9.29 22.53 7.45
N THR A 109 -9.97 21.37 7.41
CA THR A 109 -9.47 20.16 6.77
C THR A 109 -9.29 20.35 5.26
N LEU A 110 -10.30 20.88 4.57
CA LEU A 110 -10.22 21.16 3.13
C LEU A 110 -9.13 22.17 2.80
N ARG A 111 -8.93 23.20 3.63
CA ARG A 111 -7.85 24.18 3.46
C ARG A 111 -6.47 23.53 3.63
N ALA A 112 -6.31 22.67 4.64
CA ALA A 112 -5.07 21.94 4.85
C ALA A 112 -4.76 20.99 3.66
N VAL A 113 -5.77 20.28 3.16
CA VAL A 113 -5.62 19.44 1.95
C VAL A 113 -5.18 20.29 0.75
N GLY A 114 -5.84 21.43 0.53
CA GLY A 114 -5.47 22.36 -0.54
C GLY A 114 -4.00 22.82 -0.43
N SER A 115 -3.54 23.21 0.76
CA SER A 115 -2.15 23.64 0.96
C SER A 115 -1.12 22.55 0.65
N VAL A 116 -1.43 21.30 1.00
CA VAL A 116 -0.55 20.15 0.76
C VAL A 116 -0.49 19.83 -0.73
N LEU A 117 -1.64 19.87 -1.43
CA LEU A 117 -1.71 19.61 -2.87
C LEU A 117 -1.05 20.71 -3.73
N THR A 118 -0.85 21.91 -3.21
CA THR A 118 -0.09 22.96 -3.93
C THR A 118 1.42 22.78 -3.88
N ASN A 119 1.94 21.93 -3.00
CA ASN A 119 3.37 21.71 -2.83
C ASN A 119 3.88 20.69 -3.87
N ARG A 120 4.65 21.16 -4.87
CA ARG A 120 5.13 20.35 -6.00
C ARG A 120 6.05 19.19 -5.58
N PRO A 121 7.08 19.41 -4.72
CA PRO A 121 7.88 18.31 -4.18
C PRO A 121 7.05 17.26 -3.44
N TYR A 122 6.10 17.68 -2.60
CA TYR A 122 5.17 16.76 -1.91
C TYR A 122 4.39 15.91 -2.92
N LEU A 123 3.82 16.53 -3.96
CA LEU A 123 3.08 15.82 -5.00
C LEU A 123 3.96 14.82 -5.74
N GLY A 124 5.21 15.16 -6.06
CA GLY A 124 6.15 14.26 -6.74
C GLY A 124 6.40 12.98 -5.95
N TYR A 125 6.72 13.08 -4.66
CA TYR A 125 6.90 11.92 -3.79
C TYR A 125 5.58 11.17 -3.51
N THR A 126 4.48 11.90 -3.40
CA THR A 126 3.14 11.32 -3.22
C THR A 126 2.69 10.50 -4.42
N PHE A 127 2.94 10.97 -5.64
CA PHE A 127 2.66 10.20 -6.85
C PHE A 127 3.64 9.04 -7.02
N ALA A 128 4.92 9.21 -6.69
CA ALA A 128 5.88 8.10 -6.68
C ALA A 128 5.42 6.97 -5.73
N PHE A 129 4.96 7.31 -4.53
CA PHE A 129 4.37 6.37 -3.58
C PHE A 129 3.09 5.74 -4.13
N THR A 130 2.14 6.56 -4.58
CA THR A 130 0.80 6.13 -4.99
C THR A 130 0.88 5.19 -6.19
N PHE A 131 1.58 5.59 -7.25
CA PHE A 131 1.74 4.76 -8.44
C PHE A 131 2.69 3.58 -8.23
N GLY A 132 3.70 3.69 -7.35
CA GLY A 132 4.47 2.53 -6.90
C GLY A 132 3.55 1.46 -6.28
N CYS A 133 2.66 1.86 -5.38
CA CYS A 133 1.62 0.98 -4.82
C CYS A 133 0.57 0.57 -5.87
N GLY A 134 0.35 1.37 -6.91
CA GLY A 134 -0.48 1.02 -8.06
C GLY A 134 -0.05 -0.29 -8.72
N ALA A 135 1.26 -0.50 -8.89
CA ALA A 135 1.78 -1.77 -9.42
C ALA A 135 1.47 -2.96 -8.51
N LEU A 136 1.49 -2.77 -7.18
CA LEU A 136 1.03 -3.78 -6.22
C LEU A 136 -0.47 -4.07 -6.42
N TYR A 137 -1.31 -3.04 -6.56
CA TYR A 137 -2.75 -3.24 -6.80
C TYR A 137 -3.06 -3.91 -8.13
N CYS A 138 -2.30 -3.63 -9.20
CA CYS A 138 -2.38 -4.39 -10.44
C CYS A 138 -2.19 -5.89 -10.17
N TYR A 139 -1.13 -6.24 -9.45
CA TYR A 139 -0.83 -7.62 -9.09
C TYR A 139 -1.90 -8.23 -8.19
N ILE A 140 -2.35 -7.54 -7.14
CA ILE A 140 -3.41 -8.04 -6.26
C ILE A 140 -4.66 -8.40 -7.07
N ALA A 141 -5.08 -7.52 -7.99
CA ALA A 141 -6.27 -7.72 -8.80
C ALA A 141 -6.11 -8.84 -9.84
N ALA A 142 -4.97 -8.95 -10.50
CA ALA A 142 -4.78 -9.87 -11.63
C ALA A 142 -4.05 -11.18 -11.27
N SER A 143 -3.50 -11.30 -10.06
CA SER A 143 -2.69 -12.46 -9.66
C SER A 143 -3.41 -13.80 -9.78
N PRO A 144 -4.72 -13.96 -9.52
CA PRO A 144 -5.38 -15.25 -9.75
C PRO A 144 -5.37 -15.66 -11.23
N PHE A 145 -5.56 -14.70 -12.15
CA PHE A 145 -5.47 -14.95 -13.59
C PHE A 145 -4.04 -15.30 -14.00
N LEU A 146 -3.05 -14.49 -13.58
CA LEU A 146 -1.65 -14.77 -13.89
C LEU A 146 -1.21 -16.13 -13.35
N LEU A 147 -1.35 -16.35 -12.04
CA LEU A 147 -0.77 -17.52 -11.37
C LEU A 147 -1.52 -18.80 -11.73
N GLN A 148 -2.86 -18.78 -11.76
CA GLN A 148 -3.65 -20.00 -11.95
C GLN A 148 -4.00 -20.24 -13.42
N LYS A 149 -4.44 -19.22 -14.16
CA LYS A 149 -4.91 -19.39 -15.55
C LYS A 149 -3.78 -19.34 -16.57
N VAL A 150 -2.83 -18.41 -16.42
CA VAL A 150 -1.71 -18.23 -17.37
C VAL A 150 -0.54 -19.16 -17.04
N LEU A 151 -0.11 -19.21 -15.77
CA LEU A 151 1.02 -20.05 -15.35
C LEU A 151 0.62 -21.48 -14.96
N GLY A 152 -0.67 -21.77 -14.83
CA GLY A 152 -1.19 -23.10 -14.50
C GLY A 152 -0.82 -23.59 -13.10
N LEU A 153 -0.63 -22.68 -12.13
CA LEU A 153 -0.35 -23.05 -10.74
C LEU A 153 -1.64 -23.48 -10.03
N SER A 154 -1.52 -24.45 -9.14
CA SER A 154 -2.61 -24.80 -8.22
C SER A 154 -2.95 -23.63 -7.28
N VAL A 155 -4.13 -23.65 -6.66
CA VAL A 155 -4.56 -22.63 -5.67
C VAL A 155 -3.53 -22.50 -4.53
N GLY A 156 -3.01 -23.62 -4.03
CA GLY A 156 -1.99 -23.62 -2.98
C GLY A 156 -0.68 -22.98 -3.43
N GLN A 157 -0.19 -23.34 -4.62
CA GLN A 157 1.03 -22.73 -5.19
C GLN A 157 0.85 -21.22 -5.46
N ALA A 158 -0.33 -20.81 -5.95
CA ALA A 158 -0.64 -19.39 -6.17
C ALA A 158 -0.68 -18.61 -4.84
N SER A 159 -1.29 -19.18 -3.78
CA SER A 159 -1.28 -18.57 -2.45
C SER A 159 0.14 -18.43 -1.88
N VAL A 160 1.00 -19.44 -2.06
CA VAL A 160 2.41 -19.39 -1.63
C VAL A 160 3.19 -18.34 -2.42
N ALA A 161 3.03 -18.28 -3.75
CA ALA A 161 3.69 -17.27 -4.58
C ALA A 161 3.26 -15.85 -4.21
N PHE A 162 1.97 -15.62 -3.95
CA PHE A 162 1.48 -14.32 -3.50
C PHE A 162 2.05 -13.94 -2.12
N ALA A 163 2.06 -14.89 -1.17
CA ALA A 163 2.64 -14.69 0.15
C ALA A 163 4.16 -14.43 0.07
N GLY A 164 4.86 -15.06 -0.89
CA GLY A 164 6.26 -14.81 -1.21
C GLY A 164 6.51 -13.34 -1.58
N GLY A 165 5.73 -12.80 -2.51
CA GLY A 165 5.85 -11.38 -2.88
C GLY A 165 5.60 -10.41 -1.73
N ALA A 166 4.61 -10.69 -0.87
CA ALA A 166 4.37 -9.93 0.34
C ALA A 166 5.54 -9.99 1.35
N LEU A 167 6.12 -11.18 1.53
CA LEU A 167 7.29 -11.38 2.38
C LEU A 167 8.51 -10.62 1.81
N THR A 168 8.76 -10.73 0.50
CA THR A 168 9.86 -10.02 -0.17
C THR A 168 9.74 -8.51 -0.05
N ALA A 169 8.55 -7.95 -0.24
CA ALA A 169 8.31 -6.52 -0.04
C ALA A 169 8.59 -6.12 1.43
N THR A 170 8.14 -6.92 2.39
CA THR A 170 8.34 -6.67 3.83
C THR A 170 9.82 -6.72 4.22
N VAL A 171 10.53 -7.77 3.78
CA VAL A 171 11.97 -7.93 4.02
C VAL A 171 12.74 -6.79 3.33
N SER A 172 12.38 -6.42 2.10
CA SER A 172 12.98 -5.30 1.40
C SER A 172 12.77 -3.98 2.15
N SER A 173 11.58 -3.70 2.69
CA SER A 173 11.36 -2.51 3.52
C SER A 173 12.18 -2.53 4.81
N ALA A 174 12.34 -3.69 5.46
CA ALA A 174 13.18 -3.82 6.64
C ALA A 174 14.68 -3.63 6.33
N VAL A 175 15.15 -4.15 5.20
CA VAL A 175 16.51 -3.92 4.69
C VAL A 175 16.69 -2.44 4.34
N ASN A 176 15.72 -1.82 3.66
CA ASN A 176 15.72 -0.40 3.34
C ASN A 176 15.85 0.48 4.60
N ALA A 177 15.17 0.12 5.69
CA ALA A 177 15.27 0.83 6.96
C ALA A 177 16.68 0.81 7.57
N LYS A 178 17.53 -0.16 7.22
CA LYS A 178 18.96 -0.16 7.57
C LYS A 178 19.82 0.56 6.54
N LEU A 179 19.45 0.50 5.25
CA LEU A 179 20.22 1.17 4.19
C LEU A 179 20.14 2.69 4.27
N VAL A 180 19.06 3.25 4.83
CA VAL A 180 18.91 4.70 5.01
C VAL A 180 19.95 5.30 5.97
N ASP A 181 20.57 4.49 6.84
CA ASP A 181 21.68 4.92 7.70
C ASP A 181 22.96 5.21 6.91
N HIS A 182 23.09 4.66 5.70
CA HIS A 182 24.28 4.77 4.85
C HIS A 182 24.03 5.48 3.52
N PHE A 183 22.77 5.53 3.05
CA PHE A 183 22.39 6.09 1.75
C PHE A 183 21.21 7.04 1.89
N ALA A 184 21.25 8.16 1.15
CA ALA A 184 20.16 9.12 1.13
C ALA A 184 18.83 8.47 0.66
N PRO A 185 17.69 8.71 1.35
CA PRO A 185 16.37 8.17 0.98
C PRO A 185 15.98 8.42 -0.48
N ALA A 186 16.33 9.60 -1.03
CA ALA A 186 16.06 9.95 -2.41
C ALA A 186 16.86 9.11 -3.43
N ARG A 187 18.02 8.57 -3.03
CA ARG A 187 18.81 7.64 -3.85
C ARG A 187 18.17 6.25 -3.84
N LEU A 188 17.81 5.75 -2.66
CA LEU A 188 17.14 4.44 -2.50
C LEU A 188 15.79 4.41 -3.22
N LEU A 189 15.01 5.49 -3.13
CA LEU A 189 13.76 5.64 -3.88
C LEU A 189 13.97 5.53 -5.40
N ARG A 190 14.98 6.21 -5.95
CA ARG A 190 15.31 6.16 -7.38
C ARG A 190 15.73 4.77 -7.83
N ILE A 191 16.54 4.09 -7.02
CA ILE A 191 16.95 2.70 -7.27
C ILE A 191 15.71 1.80 -7.28
N GLY A 192 14.86 1.88 -6.25
CA GLY A 192 13.63 1.09 -6.16
C GLY A 192 12.71 1.28 -7.37
N LEU A 193 12.47 2.53 -7.79
CA LEU A 193 11.66 2.82 -8.98
C LEU A 193 12.31 2.32 -10.27
N ALA A 194 13.62 2.48 -10.45
CA ALA A 194 14.33 1.98 -11.63
C ALA A 194 14.25 0.44 -11.69
N THR A 195 14.42 -0.24 -10.56
CA THR A 195 14.26 -1.69 -10.44
C THR A 195 12.85 -2.13 -10.80
N MET A 196 11.81 -1.44 -10.29
CA MET A 196 10.42 -1.73 -10.64
C MET A 196 10.17 -1.56 -12.13
N VAL A 197 10.52 -0.41 -12.71
CA VAL A 197 10.33 -0.13 -14.14
C VAL A 197 11.03 -1.18 -15.01
N ALA A 198 12.29 -1.50 -14.72
CA ALA A 198 13.06 -2.48 -15.48
C ALA A 198 12.42 -3.87 -15.40
N ALA A 199 12.05 -4.33 -14.20
CA ALA A 199 11.46 -5.65 -14.00
C ALA A 199 10.08 -5.75 -14.66
N THR A 200 9.22 -4.74 -14.50
CA THR A 200 7.88 -4.74 -15.09
C THR A 200 7.92 -4.62 -16.61
N ALA A 201 8.82 -3.80 -17.15
CA ALA A 201 9.00 -3.67 -18.60
C ALA A 201 9.54 -4.98 -19.20
N ALA A 202 10.49 -5.64 -18.54
CA ALA A 202 10.98 -6.95 -18.96
C ALA A 202 9.84 -7.99 -18.97
N MET A 203 8.99 -8.02 -17.93
CA MET A 203 7.82 -8.91 -17.90
C MET A 203 6.85 -8.62 -19.04
N LEU A 204 6.59 -7.34 -19.34
CA LEU A 204 5.73 -6.94 -20.44
C LEU A 204 6.30 -7.41 -21.78
N VAL A 205 7.59 -7.18 -22.05
CA VAL A 205 8.25 -7.60 -23.29
C VAL A 205 8.23 -9.12 -23.44
N ILE A 206 8.57 -9.88 -22.40
CA ILE A 206 8.53 -11.36 -22.42
C ILE A 206 7.12 -11.87 -22.70
N THR A 207 6.11 -11.22 -22.12
CA THR A 207 4.70 -11.58 -22.32
C THR A 207 4.26 -11.31 -23.75
N LEU A 208 4.62 -10.15 -24.31
CA LEU A 208 4.31 -9.81 -25.71
C LEU A 208 5.05 -10.72 -26.70
N ALA A 209 6.22 -11.23 -26.33
CA ALA A 209 6.95 -12.24 -27.12
C ALA A 209 6.35 -13.66 -27.01
N GLY A 210 5.35 -13.87 -26.15
CA GLY A 210 4.75 -15.19 -25.92
C GLY A 210 5.65 -16.19 -25.17
N GLN A 211 6.72 -15.70 -24.52
CA GLN A 211 7.74 -16.52 -23.87
C GLN A 211 7.63 -16.50 -22.33
N LEU A 212 6.44 -16.16 -21.80
CA LEU A 212 6.24 -16.06 -20.36
C LEU A 212 6.28 -17.44 -19.69
N GLY A 213 7.37 -17.69 -18.97
CA GLY A 213 7.56 -18.89 -18.17
C GLY A 213 7.34 -18.64 -16.67
N ARG A 214 7.16 -19.71 -15.90
CA ARG A 214 6.98 -19.64 -14.44
C ARG A 214 8.17 -18.97 -13.74
N VAL A 215 9.38 -19.33 -14.14
CA VAL A 215 10.62 -18.83 -13.52
C VAL A 215 10.80 -17.33 -13.79
N SER A 216 10.62 -16.91 -15.05
CA SER A 216 10.76 -15.49 -15.41
C SER A 216 9.66 -14.63 -14.78
N ALA A 217 8.41 -15.11 -14.77
CA ALA A 217 7.30 -14.39 -14.14
C ALA A 217 7.50 -14.22 -12.62
N LEU A 218 7.76 -15.32 -11.89
CA LEU A 218 7.92 -15.26 -10.44
C LEU A 218 9.19 -14.49 -10.06
N GLY A 219 10.32 -14.74 -10.72
CA GLY A 219 11.58 -14.04 -10.42
C GLY A 219 11.47 -12.52 -10.62
N LEU A 220 10.88 -12.07 -11.73
CA LEU A 220 10.72 -10.63 -11.99
C LEU A 220 9.66 -9.98 -11.10
N LEU A 221 8.63 -10.71 -10.67
CA LEU A 221 7.69 -10.24 -9.65
C LEU A 221 8.40 -9.99 -8.32
N GLU A 222 9.24 -10.92 -7.86
CA GLU A 222 10.02 -10.73 -6.63
C GLU A 222 10.94 -9.52 -6.75
N VAL A 223 11.64 -9.35 -7.88
CA VAL A 223 12.46 -8.14 -8.13
C VAL A 223 11.63 -6.86 -8.07
N THR A 224 10.40 -6.89 -8.60
CA THR A 224 9.47 -5.75 -8.51
C THR A 224 9.11 -5.45 -7.05
N PHE A 225 8.86 -6.47 -6.23
CA PHE A 225 8.54 -6.30 -4.81
C PHE A 225 9.73 -5.85 -3.96
N ILE A 226 10.95 -6.22 -4.33
CA ILE A 226 12.16 -5.63 -3.75
C ILE A 226 12.15 -4.11 -4.01
N GLY A 227 11.93 -3.70 -5.26
CA GLY A 227 11.84 -2.28 -5.60
C GLY A 227 10.73 -1.56 -4.83
N LEU A 228 9.54 -2.17 -4.74
CA LEU A 228 8.39 -1.63 -3.99
C LEU A 228 8.72 -1.40 -2.51
N GLY A 229 9.40 -2.34 -1.86
CA GLY A 229 9.79 -2.22 -0.45
C GLY A 229 10.69 -1.01 -0.18
N MET A 230 11.55 -0.64 -1.14
CA MET A 230 12.36 0.59 -1.10
C MET A 230 11.51 1.83 -1.38
N VAL A 231 10.56 1.77 -2.32
CA VAL A 231 9.69 2.91 -2.64
C VAL A 231 8.82 3.30 -1.46
N PHE A 232 8.18 2.33 -0.80
CA PHE A 232 7.16 2.57 0.21
C PHE A 232 7.65 3.47 1.36
N GLY A 233 8.77 3.10 1.99
CA GLY A 233 9.33 3.85 3.12
C GLY A 233 9.90 5.20 2.70
N ASN A 234 10.74 5.23 1.67
CA ASN A 234 11.45 6.44 1.26
C ASN A 234 10.50 7.50 0.67
N ALA A 235 9.55 7.12 -0.18
CA ALA A 235 8.61 8.08 -0.77
C ALA A 235 7.68 8.69 0.29
N THR A 236 7.23 7.88 1.27
CA THR A 236 6.42 8.37 2.38
C THR A 236 7.19 9.37 3.23
N ALA A 237 8.42 9.03 3.65
CA ALA A 237 9.25 9.92 4.46
C ALA A 237 9.54 11.25 3.73
N LEU A 238 10.01 11.16 2.48
CA LEU A 238 10.32 12.34 1.67
C LEU A 238 9.07 13.20 1.41
N ALA A 239 7.90 12.62 1.18
CA ALA A 239 6.68 13.40 1.03
C ALA A 239 6.35 14.19 2.30
N ILE A 240 6.34 13.54 3.46
CA ILE A 240 5.96 14.18 4.74
C ILE A 240 6.94 15.28 5.15
N ASP A 241 8.23 15.13 4.85
CA ASP A 241 9.25 16.16 5.07
C ASP A 241 8.93 17.51 4.40
N TYR A 242 8.21 17.51 3.28
CA TYR A 242 7.80 18.75 2.60
C TYR A 242 6.54 19.39 3.19
N VAL A 243 5.85 18.74 4.13
CA VAL A 243 4.61 19.24 4.74
C VAL A 243 4.59 19.09 6.28
N PRO A 244 5.61 19.57 7.01
CA PRO A 244 5.73 19.34 8.45
C PRO A 244 4.57 19.95 9.25
N TYR A 245 4.07 21.12 8.84
CA TYR A 245 2.94 21.81 9.48
C TYR A 245 1.58 21.11 9.28
N ALA A 246 1.52 20.12 8.37
CA ALA A 246 0.30 19.42 8.01
C ALA A 246 0.55 17.91 7.82
N ALA A 247 1.49 17.33 8.56
CA ALA A 247 1.92 15.94 8.39
C ALA A 247 0.76 14.93 8.42
N GLY A 248 -0.19 15.10 9.36
CA GLY A 248 -1.40 14.27 9.43
C GLY A 248 -2.26 14.34 8.17
N THR A 249 -2.47 15.56 7.63
CA THR A 249 -3.16 15.76 6.36
C THR A 249 -2.38 15.17 5.19
N GLY A 250 -1.06 15.33 5.19
CA GLY A 250 -0.16 14.74 4.18
C GLY A 250 -0.25 13.22 4.14
N SER A 251 -0.26 12.55 5.28
CA SER A 251 -0.45 11.10 5.37
C SER A 251 -1.85 10.66 4.94
N ALA A 252 -2.88 11.44 5.29
CA ALA A 252 -4.26 11.16 4.88
C ALA A 252 -4.42 11.23 3.36
N VAL A 253 -3.83 12.24 2.70
CA VAL A 253 -3.84 12.39 1.25
C VAL A 253 -3.08 11.24 0.57
N LEU A 254 -1.90 10.86 1.07
CA LEU A 254 -1.14 9.69 0.59
C LEU A 254 -2.00 8.42 0.59
N GLY A 255 -2.62 8.09 1.72
CA GLY A 255 -3.47 6.89 1.85
C GLY A 255 -4.73 6.94 1.01
N THR A 256 -5.34 8.12 0.88
CA THR A 256 -6.53 8.33 0.04
C THR A 256 -6.20 8.12 -1.44
N LEU A 257 -5.11 8.72 -1.92
CA LEU A 257 -4.66 8.57 -3.30
C LEU A 257 -4.24 7.14 -3.62
N GLN A 258 -3.53 6.48 -2.69
CA GLN A 258 -3.20 5.06 -2.78
C GLN A 258 -4.45 4.20 -2.95
N SER A 259 -5.47 4.41 -2.11
CA SER A 259 -6.72 3.63 -2.15
C SER A 259 -7.54 3.93 -3.40
N ALA A 260 -7.63 5.20 -3.81
CA ALA A 260 -8.32 5.63 -5.01
C ALA A 260 -7.68 5.03 -6.27
N LEU A 261 -6.35 5.03 -6.35
CA LEU A 261 -5.64 4.39 -7.45
C LEU A 261 -5.91 2.88 -7.47
N GLY A 262 -5.88 2.21 -6.32
CA GLY A 262 -6.22 0.78 -6.23
C GLY A 262 -7.62 0.46 -6.75
N ALA A 263 -8.61 1.31 -6.42
CA ALA A 263 -9.98 1.17 -6.89
C ALA A 263 -10.13 1.37 -8.42
N ILE A 264 -9.35 2.28 -9.00
CA ILE A 264 -9.36 2.55 -10.46
C ILE A 264 -8.63 1.45 -11.24
N VAL A 265 -7.46 1.03 -10.75
CA VAL A 265 -6.59 0.10 -11.48
C VAL A 265 -7.12 -1.33 -11.46
N ALA A 266 -7.72 -1.77 -10.34
CA ALA A 266 -8.21 -3.15 -10.19
C ALA A 266 -9.17 -3.60 -11.32
N PRO A 267 -10.24 -2.87 -11.69
CA PRO A 267 -11.13 -3.29 -12.79
C PRO A 267 -10.44 -3.27 -14.16
N LEU A 268 -9.48 -2.37 -14.39
CA LEU A 268 -8.75 -2.28 -15.65
C LEU A 268 -7.94 -3.55 -15.95
N MET A 269 -7.50 -4.26 -14.90
CA MET A 269 -6.73 -5.49 -15.06
C MET A 269 -7.56 -6.64 -15.66
N GLY A 270 -8.89 -6.58 -15.56
CA GLY A 270 -9.79 -7.60 -16.11
C GLY A 270 -10.14 -7.40 -17.59
N LEU A 271 -9.81 -6.24 -18.19
CA LEU A 271 -10.27 -5.88 -19.54
C LEU A 271 -9.70 -6.78 -20.66
N GLY A 272 -8.54 -7.42 -20.45
CA GLY A 272 -7.95 -8.32 -21.44
C GLY A 272 -8.45 -9.76 -21.39
N GLY A 273 -9.38 -10.10 -20.49
CA GLY A 273 -9.86 -11.46 -20.27
C GLY A 273 -8.95 -12.32 -19.39
N GLU A 274 -9.34 -13.57 -19.17
CA GLU A 274 -8.71 -14.45 -18.16
C GLU A 274 -7.43 -15.16 -18.63
N HIS A 275 -7.14 -15.13 -19.93
CA HIS A 275 -6.09 -15.97 -20.55
C HIS A 275 -4.80 -15.23 -20.90
N THR A 276 -4.69 -13.94 -20.52
CA THR A 276 -3.54 -13.12 -20.85
C THR A 276 -3.02 -12.37 -19.64
N ALA A 277 -1.69 -12.22 -19.57
CA ALA A 277 -1.01 -11.42 -18.55
C ALA A 277 -0.70 -9.98 -19.03
N VAL A 278 -1.07 -9.63 -20.27
CA VAL A 278 -0.75 -8.32 -20.86
C VAL A 278 -1.34 -7.15 -20.05
N PRO A 279 -2.63 -7.13 -19.66
CA PRO A 279 -3.19 -6.02 -18.88
C PRO A 279 -2.46 -5.80 -17.56
N LEU A 280 -2.07 -6.89 -16.89
CA LEU A 280 -1.31 -6.85 -15.65
C LEU A 280 0.04 -6.16 -15.84
N PHE A 281 0.88 -6.67 -16.73
CA PHE A 281 2.23 -6.15 -16.89
C PHE A 281 2.26 -4.77 -17.55
N LEU A 282 1.29 -4.47 -18.42
CA LEU A 282 1.09 -3.13 -18.95
C LEU A 282 0.72 -2.16 -17.83
N GLY A 283 -0.24 -2.53 -16.97
CA GLY A 283 -0.65 -1.71 -15.83
C GLY A 283 0.48 -1.49 -14.83
N MET A 284 1.23 -2.54 -14.47
CA MET A 284 2.41 -2.44 -13.59
C MET A 284 3.50 -1.56 -14.17
N THR A 285 3.79 -1.70 -15.48
CA THR A 285 4.79 -0.88 -16.18
C THR A 285 4.35 0.57 -16.27
N ALA A 286 3.09 0.83 -16.61
CA ALA A 286 2.53 2.18 -16.67
C ALA A 286 2.57 2.85 -15.29
N CYS A 287 2.14 2.16 -14.24
CA CYS A 287 2.21 2.67 -12.88
C CYS A 287 3.65 2.97 -12.45
N SER A 288 4.57 2.02 -12.62
CA SER A 288 5.98 2.22 -12.24
C SER A 288 6.65 3.34 -13.06
N GLY A 289 6.31 3.46 -14.34
CA GLY A 289 6.78 4.54 -15.22
C GLY A 289 6.26 5.91 -14.78
N ILE A 290 4.96 6.03 -14.48
CA ILE A 290 4.37 7.27 -13.95
C ILE A 290 5.00 7.62 -12.60
N ALA A 291 5.23 6.64 -11.72
CA ALA A 291 5.91 6.85 -10.45
C ALA A 291 7.33 7.39 -10.63
N ALA A 292 8.09 6.89 -11.61
CA ALA A 292 9.41 7.39 -11.94
C ALA A 292 9.36 8.81 -12.55
N LEU A 293 8.41 9.08 -13.44
CA LEU A 293 8.19 10.41 -14.03
C LEU A 293 7.74 11.44 -12.98
N ALA A 294 7.03 11.03 -11.93
CA ALA A 294 6.63 11.90 -10.84
C ALA A 294 7.83 12.52 -10.09
N LEU A 295 8.99 11.86 -10.09
CA LEU A 295 10.23 12.44 -9.54
C LEU A 295 10.73 13.66 -10.33
N LEU A 296 10.24 13.91 -11.55
CA LEU A 296 10.53 15.15 -12.26
C LEU A 296 9.93 16.37 -11.53
N LEU A 297 8.84 16.19 -10.79
CA LEU A 297 8.20 17.24 -9.99
C LEU A 297 9.00 17.62 -8.76
N THR A 298 9.99 16.79 -8.36
CA THR A 298 10.87 17.07 -7.23
C THR A 298 12.19 17.72 -7.67
N ARG A 299 12.40 17.93 -8.98
CA ARG A 299 13.61 18.61 -9.50
C ARG A 299 13.61 20.08 -9.05
N GLY A 300 14.69 20.49 -8.40
CA GLY A 300 14.84 21.84 -7.83
C GLY A 300 14.47 21.95 -6.35
N ALA A 301 14.02 20.86 -5.71
CA ALA A 301 13.83 20.82 -4.27
C ALA A 301 15.17 20.50 -3.57
N GLU A 302 15.68 21.39 -2.71
CA GLU A 302 16.82 21.06 -1.86
C GLU A 302 16.40 19.95 -0.86
N PRO A 303 17.19 18.86 -0.71
CA PRO A 303 16.94 17.83 0.30
C PRO A 303 17.02 18.40 1.72
N SER A 304 16.20 17.89 2.64
CA SER A 304 16.17 18.25 4.07
C SER A 304 17.56 18.25 4.72
N ALA A 305 18.45 17.33 4.32
CA ALA A 305 19.83 17.24 4.81
C ALA A 305 20.69 18.47 4.46
N VAL A 306 20.47 19.12 3.31
CA VAL A 306 21.13 20.40 2.98
C VAL A 306 20.59 21.53 3.84
N ARG A 307 19.31 21.43 4.24
CA ARG A 307 18.66 22.40 5.12
C ARG A 307 19.16 22.26 6.56
N GLU A 308 19.31 21.04 7.08
CA GLU A 308 19.92 20.79 8.40
C GLU A 308 21.39 21.22 8.43
N HIS A 309 22.16 20.94 7.37
CA HIS A 309 23.56 21.37 7.28
C HIS A 309 23.71 22.89 7.20
N LYS A 310 22.89 23.58 6.38
CA LYS A 310 22.86 25.06 6.34
C LYS A 310 22.40 25.67 7.67
N VAL A 311 21.44 25.06 8.36
CA VAL A 311 20.98 25.53 9.67
C VAL A 311 22.06 25.34 10.72
N ALA A 312 22.78 24.21 10.73
CA ALA A 312 23.94 24.00 11.59
C ALA A 312 25.07 25.02 11.31
N GLU A 313 25.41 25.24 10.04
CA GLU A 313 26.39 26.27 9.61
C GLU A 313 25.96 27.69 10.01
N THR A 314 24.67 28.02 9.91
CA THR A 314 24.14 29.36 10.25
C THR A 314 24.10 29.59 11.76
N ILE A 315 24.03 28.53 12.57
CA ILE A 315 24.01 28.60 14.05
C ILE A 315 25.42 28.43 14.65
N GLY A 316 26.43 28.08 13.84
CA GLY A 316 27.83 27.97 14.28
C GLY A 316 28.11 26.74 15.15
N LEU A 317 27.44 25.62 14.86
CA LEU A 317 27.78 24.28 15.36
C LEU A 317 28.62 23.53 14.33
#